data_AF-A0A2V5W082-F1
#
_entry.id   AF-A0A2V5W082-F1
#
_cell.length_a   1.000
_cell.length_b   1.000
_cell.length_c   1.000
_cell.angle_alpha   90.00
_cell.angle_beta   90.00
_cell.angle_gamma   90.00
#
_symmetry.space_group_name_H-M   'P 1'
#
loop_
_entity.id
_entity.type
_entity.pdbx_description
1 polymer ?
#
loop_
_entity_poly.entity_id
_entity_poly.type
_entity_poly.pdbx_seq_one_letter_code
_entity_poly.pdbx_strand_id
1 'polypeptide(L)'
;MVSKNDSFIVTRKFSAALFFALIWAANAAVLFPTNSTWSYFKGLSEASSPDPTAWRAGDFDDSSWATGQGAFYYENQPGSATEYTGNTLLDDMFGAYTCIFLRKTFVVTNPADISQLQLYAFSDDGFIAWINRTEVARFNMPAGDVPFDGTASPALPEPVPPQNDTLSNPGAYLVPGTNVIAVQAFNASLGGSSDFVIDVALSSTTDATPPTVATLMPPAGATVRNLTSIEVDFSEGVGDVDASDLLINSSPAASVTAFAPWQYVFQFPQPATGTVQVAWAANHGIHDLAGTPNNFAGGSWSYRLDPNAPVPGVVISEFMADNKKTIHDEDGDSSDWIELFNPTASDVNLVGWALTADPKNLMEWRFPNITLAANSYLLLFASGKDRTNVTGRLHTNFQLSPGGEFLALVDPATNIVSSFTPVYPPQQTDVSYGRDRVSPEVAGYFTVPTPGAPNSTIGAGFSPKVEFSRNGGTFTSPFPLELWTSSTNAEIRFTLDGSAPADTSSLYG
;
A
#
# COMPACT_ATOMS: atom_id res chain seq x y z
N MET A 1 54.20 -37.02 -30.19
CA MET A 1 53.39 -36.67 -31.37
C MET A 1 51.94 -36.79 -30.97
N VAL A 2 51.29 -35.65 -30.79
CA VAL A 2 49.85 -35.51 -30.55
C VAL A 2 49.19 -35.24 -31.91
N SER A 3 48.06 -35.90 -32.19
CA SER A 3 46.87 -35.26 -32.77
C SER A 3 45.77 -36.31 -32.97
N LYS A 4 44.75 -36.23 -32.10
CA LYS A 4 43.38 -36.69 -32.33
C LYS A 4 42.68 -35.59 -33.13
N ASN A 5 41.93 -35.95 -34.17
CA ASN A 5 40.74 -35.21 -34.60
C ASN A 5 39.97 -36.06 -35.62
N ASP A 6 38.91 -36.72 -35.14
CA ASP A 6 37.76 -37.03 -35.98
C ASP A 6 36.55 -36.41 -35.27
N SER A 7 36.11 -35.28 -35.82
CA SER A 7 34.93 -34.53 -35.43
C SER A 7 33.67 -35.28 -35.88
N PHE A 8 32.85 -35.68 -34.91
CA PHE A 8 31.48 -36.08 -35.16
C PHE A 8 30.67 -34.86 -35.59
N ILE A 9 30.41 -34.73 -36.90
CA ILE A 9 29.35 -33.85 -37.41
C ILE A 9 28.03 -34.56 -37.14
N VAL A 10 27.39 -34.25 -36.01
CA VAL A 10 25.98 -34.56 -35.80
C VAL A 10 25.18 -33.48 -36.53
N THR A 11 24.74 -33.79 -37.75
CA THR A 11 23.77 -32.97 -38.48
C THR A 11 22.43 -33.04 -37.75
N ARG A 12 22.16 -32.12 -36.81
CA ARG A 12 20.83 -31.96 -36.22
C ARG A 12 19.94 -31.25 -37.24
N LYS A 13 19.34 -32.04 -38.12
CA LYS A 13 18.16 -31.61 -38.89
C LYS A 13 17.00 -31.54 -37.91
N PHE A 14 16.47 -30.36 -37.64
CA PHE A 14 15.14 -30.20 -37.08
C PHE A 14 14.32 -29.32 -38.01
N SER A 15 13.26 -29.92 -38.54
CA SER A 15 12.15 -29.24 -39.20
C SER A 15 11.04 -29.20 -38.18
N ALA A 16 10.84 -28.04 -37.55
CA ALA A 16 9.71 -27.76 -36.69
C ALA A 16 8.94 -26.57 -37.27
N ALA A 17 8.30 -26.77 -38.42
CA ALA A 17 7.21 -25.88 -38.82
C ALA A 17 6.02 -26.09 -37.86
N LEU A 18 6.14 -25.60 -36.63
CA LEU A 18 5.04 -25.59 -35.67
C LEU A 18 4.24 -24.31 -35.85
N PHE A 19 3.22 -24.41 -36.69
CA PHE A 19 2.01 -23.60 -36.52
C PHE A 19 1.37 -24.01 -35.19
N PHE A 20 1.75 -23.37 -34.09
CA PHE A 20 0.96 -23.44 -32.87
C PHE A 20 -0.32 -22.63 -33.08
N ALA A 21 -1.41 -23.32 -33.40
CA ALA A 21 -2.73 -22.75 -33.20
C ALA A 21 -2.92 -22.58 -31.68
N LEU A 22 -2.84 -21.35 -31.17
CA LEU A 22 -3.23 -21.05 -29.81
C LEU A 22 -4.69 -21.47 -29.63
N ILE A 23 -4.93 -22.48 -28.79
CA ILE A 23 -6.27 -22.80 -28.31
C ILE A 23 -6.52 -21.86 -27.14
N TRP A 24 -7.16 -20.75 -27.42
CA TRP A 24 -7.66 -19.87 -26.38
C TRP A 24 -8.85 -20.53 -25.66
N ALA A 25 -9.04 -20.18 -24.38
CA ALA A 25 -10.28 -20.53 -23.69
C ALA A 25 -11.48 -19.97 -24.45
N ALA A 26 -12.64 -20.65 -24.36
CA ALA A 26 -13.85 -20.34 -25.14
C ALA A 26 -14.43 -18.92 -24.93
N ASN A 27 -13.86 -18.11 -24.01
CA ASN A 27 -14.27 -16.74 -23.68
C ASN A 27 -13.10 -15.73 -23.73
N ALA A 28 -11.97 -16.07 -24.38
CA ALA A 28 -10.84 -15.14 -24.44
C ALA A 28 -10.92 -14.22 -25.67
N ALA A 29 -10.77 -12.91 -25.46
CA ALA A 29 -10.62 -11.92 -26.52
C ALA A 29 -9.14 -11.71 -26.84
N VAL A 30 -8.76 -11.84 -28.12
CA VAL A 30 -7.38 -11.59 -28.56
C VAL A 30 -7.13 -10.08 -28.63
N LEU A 31 -6.25 -9.56 -27.78
CA LEU A 31 -5.82 -8.16 -27.81
C LEU A 31 -4.80 -7.94 -28.93
N PHE A 32 -3.85 -8.86 -29.09
CA PHE A 32 -3.05 -9.01 -30.30
C PHE A 32 -2.49 -10.44 -30.42
N PRO A 33 -2.44 -11.02 -31.64
CA PRO A 33 -1.94 -12.37 -31.85
C PRO A 33 -0.41 -12.42 -31.97
N THR A 34 0.14 -13.63 -32.05
CA THR A 34 1.50 -13.88 -32.52
C THR A 34 1.70 -13.32 -33.92
N ASN A 35 2.95 -13.13 -34.34
CA ASN A 35 3.30 -12.48 -35.60
C ASN A 35 2.76 -11.05 -35.78
N SER A 36 2.50 -10.36 -34.67
CA SER A 36 2.10 -8.96 -34.66
C SER A 36 3.24 -8.04 -35.11
N THR A 37 2.90 -6.85 -35.64
CA THR A 37 3.88 -5.78 -35.86
C THR A 37 4.18 -5.04 -34.55
N TRP A 38 5.46 -4.75 -34.34
CA TRP A 38 6.02 -4.05 -33.18
C TRP A 38 6.93 -2.89 -33.61
N SER A 39 6.98 -1.83 -32.81
CA SER A 39 8.12 -0.90 -32.80
C SER A 39 9.28 -1.58 -32.07
N TYR A 40 10.49 -1.52 -32.61
CA TYR A 40 11.66 -2.13 -32.00
C TYR A 40 12.92 -1.26 -32.05
N PHE A 41 13.76 -1.41 -31.04
CA PHE A 41 15.05 -0.77 -30.90
C PHE A 41 16.11 -1.82 -30.56
N LYS A 42 17.22 -1.82 -31.30
CA LYS A 42 18.33 -2.76 -31.06
C LYS A 42 19.12 -2.31 -29.83
N GLY A 43 19.52 -3.25 -28.97
CA GLY A 43 20.27 -3.00 -27.73
C GLY A 43 21.73 -2.59 -27.96
N LEU A 44 21.96 -1.52 -28.72
CA LEU A 44 23.28 -0.87 -28.87
C LEU A 44 23.49 0.24 -27.82
N SER A 45 22.41 0.65 -27.16
CA SER A 45 22.34 1.58 -26.03
C SER A 45 21.03 1.33 -25.28
N GLU A 46 20.84 2.02 -24.15
CA GLU A 46 19.54 2.09 -23.50
C GLU A 46 18.46 2.66 -24.43
N ALA A 47 17.25 2.14 -24.30
CA ALA A 47 16.08 2.55 -25.07
C ALA A 47 15.58 3.97 -24.72
N SER A 48 15.93 4.48 -23.54
CA SER A 48 15.60 5.83 -23.10
C SER A 48 16.70 6.43 -22.20
N SER A 49 16.78 7.76 -22.20
CA SER A 49 17.76 8.53 -21.42
C SER A 49 17.16 9.88 -21.01
N PRO A 50 17.50 10.44 -19.83
CA PRO A 50 18.44 9.91 -18.84
C PRO A 50 17.85 8.79 -17.97
N ASP A 51 16.54 8.61 -17.98
CA ASP A 51 15.87 7.51 -17.29
C ASP A 51 15.78 6.28 -18.22
N PRO A 52 16.46 5.16 -17.91
CA PRO A 52 16.45 3.95 -18.74
C PRO A 52 15.12 3.17 -18.66
N THR A 53 14.18 3.59 -17.81
CA THR A 53 12.86 2.95 -17.66
C THR A 53 11.73 3.71 -18.35
N ALA A 54 11.98 4.94 -18.82
CA ALA A 54 10.96 5.80 -19.42
C ALA A 54 10.29 5.20 -20.66
N TRP A 55 11.00 4.38 -21.45
CA TRP A 55 10.45 3.67 -22.60
C TRP A 55 9.37 2.63 -22.24
N ARG A 56 9.14 2.32 -20.96
CA ARG A 56 8.05 1.43 -20.52
C ARG A 56 6.70 2.15 -20.41
N ALA A 57 6.70 3.47 -20.59
CA ALA A 57 5.55 4.35 -20.42
C ALA A 57 4.71 4.51 -21.69
N GLY A 58 3.40 4.72 -21.49
CA GLY A 58 2.45 4.93 -22.59
C GLY A 58 2.67 6.24 -23.36
N ASP A 59 3.29 7.24 -22.75
CA ASP A 59 3.55 8.57 -23.31
C ASP A 59 4.94 8.72 -23.94
N PHE A 60 5.78 7.68 -23.90
CA PHE A 60 7.09 7.72 -24.54
C PHE A 60 6.96 7.68 -26.06
N ASP A 61 7.70 8.56 -26.73
CA ASP A 61 7.73 8.70 -28.19
C ASP A 61 8.71 7.69 -28.81
N ASP A 62 8.16 6.62 -29.38
CA ASP A 62 8.89 5.59 -30.13
C ASP A 62 8.84 5.80 -31.65
N SER A 63 8.46 6.99 -32.14
CA SER A 63 8.33 7.27 -33.58
C SER A 63 9.64 7.13 -34.37
N SER A 64 10.77 7.20 -33.68
CA SER A 64 12.12 7.00 -34.24
C SER A 64 12.56 5.52 -34.29
N TRP A 65 11.80 4.61 -33.65
CA TRP A 65 12.12 3.19 -33.62
C TRP A 65 11.78 2.55 -34.96
N ALA A 66 12.50 1.47 -35.29
CA ALA A 66 12.17 0.68 -36.47
C ALA A 66 10.87 -0.09 -36.23
N THR A 67 10.19 -0.52 -37.30
CA THR A 67 9.02 -1.40 -37.18
C THR A 67 9.33 -2.76 -37.80
N GLY A 68 8.83 -3.83 -37.18
CA GLY A 68 9.09 -5.20 -37.60
C GLY A 68 7.92 -6.11 -37.26
N GLN A 69 7.73 -7.15 -38.07
CA GLN A 69 6.78 -8.22 -37.77
C GLN A 69 7.49 -9.25 -36.87
N GLY A 70 6.91 -9.54 -35.70
CA GLY A 70 7.35 -10.68 -34.88
C GLY A 70 7.12 -11.99 -35.64
N ALA A 71 7.81 -13.10 -35.37
CA ALA A 71 8.94 -13.22 -34.45
C ALA A 71 10.16 -12.34 -34.84
N PHE A 72 10.88 -11.84 -33.86
CA PHE A 72 12.21 -11.26 -34.08
C PHE A 72 13.22 -12.36 -33.81
N TYR A 73 14.13 -12.58 -34.76
CA TYR A 73 15.03 -13.73 -34.66
C TYR A 73 16.40 -13.47 -35.27
N TYR A 74 17.43 -14.16 -34.78
CA TYR A 74 18.62 -14.44 -35.58
C TYR A 74 18.99 -15.91 -35.40
N GLU A 75 19.76 -16.41 -36.35
CA GLU A 75 20.20 -17.80 -36.36
C GLU A 75 21.48 -17.89 -37.18
N ASN A 76 22.53 -18.50 -36.61
CA ASN A 76 23.83 -18.64 -37.27
C ASN A 76 24.20 -20.09 -37.60
N GLN A 77 23.30 -21.06 -37.35
CA GLN A 77 23.50 -22.44 -37.77
C GLN A 77 23.17 -22.66 -39.26
N PRO A 78 23.88 -23.56 -39.94
CA PRO A 78 23.59 -23.88 -41.34
C PRO A 78 22.22 -24.56 -41.52
N GLY A 79 21.29 -23.89 -42.22
CA GLY A 79 20.01 -24.46 -42.68
C GLY A 79 18.77 -24.15 -41.85
N SER A 80 18.89 -23.36 -40.78
CA SER A 80 17.81 -22.97 -39.86
C SER A 80 17.17 -21.61 -40.19
N ALA A 81 17.79 -20.78 -41.04
CA ALA A 81 17.33 -19.43 -41.42
C ALA A 81 15.97 -19.35 -42.14
N THR A 82 15.27 -20.46 -42.40
CA THR A 82 13.96 -20.47 -43.07
C THR A 82 12.77 -20.68 -42.12
N GLU A 83 13.02 -20.98 -40.84
CA GLU A 83 11.96 -21.33 -39.87
C GLU A 83 11.00 -20.16 -39.58
N TYR A 84 11.51 -18.92 -39.65
CA TYR A 84 10.77 -17.68 -39.42
C TYR A 84 10.66 -16.82 -40.70
N THR A 85 10.55 -17.48 -41.86
CA THR A 85 10.46 -16.78 -43.15
C THR A 85 9.23 -15.87 -43.16
N GLY A 86 9.45 -14.57 -43.36
CA GLY A 86 8.41 -13.53 -43.34
C GLY A 86 8.38 -12.69 -42.07
N ASN A 87 9.14 -13.08 -41.04
CA ASN A 87 9.30 -12.31 -39.80
C ASN A 87 10.59 -11.45 -39.82
N THR A 88 10.93 -10.79 -38.71
CA THR A 88 12.04 -9.82 -38.65
C THR A 88 13.38 -10.50 -38.33
N LEU A 89 14.24 -10.62 -39.34
CA LEU A 89 15.62 -11.10 -39.19
C LEU A 89 16.53 -10.02 -38.59
N LEU A 90 17.28 -10.38 -37.56
CA LEU A 90 18.32 -9.59 -36.90
C LEU A 90 19.71 -10.10 -37.30
N ASP A 91 20.04 -9.97 -38.60
CA ASP A 91 21.26 -10.51 -39.20
C ASP A 91 22.57 -9.91 -38.66
N ASP A 92 22.48 -8.80 -37.93
CA ASP A 92 23.58 -8.09 -37.29
C ASP A 92 23.68 -8.32 -35.77
N MET A 93 22.82 -9.15 -35.16
CA MET A 93 22.81 -9.34 -33.70
C MET A 93 24.06 -10.05 -33.18
N PHE A 94 24.49 -11.11 -33.88
CA PHE A 94 25.62 -11.93 -33.44
C PHE A 94 26.91 -11.11 -33.32
N GLY A 95 27.44 -11.03 -32.11
CA GLY A 95 28.66 -10.28 -31.79
C GLY A 95 28.46 -8.77 -31.62
N ALA A 96 27.24 -8.24 -31.74
CA ALA A 96 26.97 -6.80 -31.72
C ALA A 96 26.14 -6.33 -30.52
N TYR A 97 25.04 -7.01 -30.20
CA TYR A 97 24.18 -6.66 -29.07
C TYR A 97 23.51 -7.90 -28.47
N THR A 98 23.11 -7.81 -27.20
CA THR A 98 22.51 -8.93 -26.45
C THR A 98 21.00 -8.81 -26.28
N CYS A 99 20.39 -7.67 -26.60
CA CYS A 99 18.95 -7.50 -26.44
C CYS A 99 18.30 -6.68 -27.55
N ILE A 100 16.98 -6.78 -27.62
CA ILE A 100 16.14 -5.80 -28.33
C ILE A 100 15.04 -5.31 -27.38
N PHE A 101 14.59 -4.09 -27.61
CA PHE A 101 13.44 -3.50 -26.95
C PHE A 101 12.27 -3.50 -27.94
N LEU A 102 11.11 -3.93 -27.49
CA LEU A 102 9.88 -4.03 -28.28
C LEU A 102 8.79 -3.21 -27.61
N ARG A 103 8.00 -2.49 -28.40
CA ARG A 103 6.83 -1.74 -27.95
C ARG A 103 5.64 -1.96 -28.86
N LYS A 104 4.47 -2.13 -28.25
CA LYS A 104 3.19 -2.25 -28.95
C LYS A 104 2.07 -1.65 -28.12
N THR A 105 1.16 -0.96 -28.80
CA THR A 105 -0.07 -0.46 -28.19
C THR A 105 -1.23 -1.43 -28.44
N PHE A 106 -2.17 -1.45 -27.49
CA PHE A 106 -3.45 -2.14 -27.60
C PHE A 106 -4.52 -1.31 -26.89
N VAL A 107 -5.79 -1.51 -27.24
CA VAL A 107 -6.90 -0.73 -26.69
C VAL A 107 -7.73 -1.61 -25.76
N VAL A 108 -8.01 -1.08 -24.57
CA VAL A 108 -8.93 -1.66 -23.59
C VAL A 108 -10.03 -0.63 -23.35
N THR A 109 -11.26 -0.91 -23.79
CA THR A 109 -12.37 0.05 -23.63
C THR A 109 -12.72 0.25 -22.16
N ASN A 110 -12.88 -0.85 -21.42
CA ASN A 110 -13.14 -0.85 -19.99
C ASN A 110 -12.27 -1.92 -19.30
N PRO A 111 -11.30 -1.55 -18.46
CA PRO A 111 -10.48 -2.52 -17.74
C PRO A 111 -11.28 -3.46 -16.83
N ALA A 112 -12.43 -3.03 -16.31
CA ALA A 112 -13.29 -3.87 -15.48
C ALA A 112 -13.96 -5.01 -16.26
N ASP A 113 -13.91 -5.00 -17.60
CA ASP A 113 -14.38 -6.14 -18.41
C ASP A 113 -13.40 -7.31 -18.38
N ILE A 114 -12.18 -7.12 -17.84
CA ILE A 114 -11.09 -8.09 -17.95
C ILE A 114 -10.79 -8.67 -16.57
N SER A 115 -11.11 -9.94 -16.39
CA SER A 115 -10.77 -10.68 -15.16
C SER A 115 -9.29 -11.10 -15.12
N GLN A 116 -8.73 -11.42 -16.28
CA GLN A 116 -7.38 -11.96 -16.40
C GLN A 116 -6.80 -11.64 -17.77
N LEU A 117 -5.49 -11.44 -17.84
CA LEU A 117 -4.74 -11.46 -19.10
C LEU A 117 -3.92 -12.74 -19.21
N GLN A 118 -3.77 -13.21 -20.44
CA GLN A 118 -2.89 -14.32 -20.78
C GLN A 118 -1.80 -13.81 -21.72
N LEU A 119 -0.57 -13.75 -21.22
CA LEU A 119 0.60 -13.42 -22.02
C LEU A 119 1.19 -14.72 -22.58
N TYR A 120 1.24 -14.80 -23.90
CA TYR A 120 2.01 -15.83 -24.60
C TYR A 120 3.34 -15.23 -25.03
N ALA A 121 4.44 -15.93 -24.78
CA ALA A 121 5.76 -15.56 -25.28
C ALA A 121 6.55 -16.78 -25.72
N PHE A 122 6.97 -16.83 -26.98
CA PHE A 122 7.98 -17.77 -27.44
C PHE A 122 9.31 -17.04 -27.42
N SER A 123 10.18 -17.40 -26.46
CA SER A 123 11.42 -16.68 -26.18
C SER A 123 12.57 -17.63 -26.00
N ASP A 124 13.66 -17.35 -26.71
CA ASP A 124 14.98 -17.94 -26.51
C ASP A 124 16.00 -16.80 -26.64
N ASP A 125 16.69 -16.36 -25.59
CA ASP A 125 16.87 -17.06 -24.30
C ASP A 125 15.97 -16.55 -23.17
N GLY A 126 15.59 -15.27 -23.16
CA GLY A 126 14.87 -14.67 -22.02
C GLY A 126 14.20 -13.34 -22.32
N PHE A 127 13.24 -12.93 -21.49
CA PHE A 127 12.57 -11.64 -21.63
C PHE A 127 12.07 -11.08 -20.31
N ILE A 128 11.79 -9.78 -20.31
CA ILE A 128 11.02 -9.07 -19.29
C ILE A 128 9.94 -8.26 -20.00
N ALA A 129 8.70 -8.33 -19.51
CA ALA A 129 7.57 -7.63 -20.08
C ALA A 129 6.90 -6.69 -19.06
N TRP A 130 6.55 -5.50 -19.53
CA TRP A 130 5.83 -4.49 -18.75
C TRP A 130 4.55 -4.07 -19.48
N ILE A 131 3.48 -3.85 -18.73
CA ILE A 131 2.29 -3.14 -19.21
C ILE A 131 2.18 -1.84 -18.41
N ASN A 132 2.18 -0.71 -19.11
CA ASN A 132 2.14 0.63 -18.51
C ASN A 132 3.09 0.79 -17.32
N ARG A 133 4.40 0.52 -17.53
CA ARG A 133 5.48 0.51 -16.53
C ARG A 133 5.44 -0.60 -15.47
N THR A 134 4.34 -1.33 -15.31
CA THR A 134 4.24 -2.43 -14.34
C THR A 134 4.85 -3.69 -14.94
N GLU A 135 5.83 -4.30 -14.27
CA GLU A 135 6.37 -5.59 -14.70
C GLU A 135 5.30 -6.67 -14.53
N VAL A 136 4.96 -7.35 -15.61
CA VAL A 136 3.89 -8.35 -15.62
C VAL A 136 4.41 -9.77 -15.84
N ALA A 137 5.56 -9.93 -16.49
CA ALA A 137 6.18 -11.23 -16.73
C ALA A 137 7.69 -11.12 -16.87
N ARG A 138 8.38 -12.19 -16.46
CA ARG A 138 9.84 -12.34 -16.56
C ARG A 138 10.16 -13.80 -16.79
N PHE A 139 10.96 -14.08 -17.81
CA PHE A 139 11.40 -15.42 -18.15
C PHE A 139 12.92 -15.44 -18.34
N ASN A 140 13.59 -16.35 -17.63
CA ASN A 140 15.03 -16.60 -17.72
C ASN A 140 15.92 -15.35 -17.55
N MET A 141 15.55 -14.42 -16.67
CA MET A 141 16.32 -13.19 -16.38
C MET A 141 16.66 -13.09 -14.89
N PRO A 142 17.81 -12.50 -14.50
CA PRO A 142 18.10 -12.16 -13.11
C PRO A 142 17.04 -11.20 -12.54
N ALA A 143 16.92 -11.13 -11.21
CA ALA A 143 16.02 -10.17 -10.56
C ALA A 143 16.51 -8.72 -10.75
N GLY A 144 15.56 -7.77 -10.74
CA GLY A 144 15.84 -6.34 -10.87
C GLY A 144 15.87 -5.83 -12.32
N ASP A 145 16.24 -4.56 -12.45
CA ASP A 145 16.45 -3.94 -13.76
C ASP A 145 17.72 -4.49 -14.42
N VAL A 146 17.62 -4.77 -15.73
CA VAL A 146 18.71 -5.34 -16.53
C VAL A 146 19.05 -4.33 -17.64
N PRO A 147 20.32 -3.87 -17.73
CA PRO A 147 20.71 -2.88 -18.73
C PRO A 147 20.73 -3.45 -20.15
N PHE A 148 20.87 -2.58 -21.15
CA PHE A 148 20.89 -2.97 -22.56
C PHE A 148 21.98 -3.98 -22.95
N ASP A 149 23.09 -4.01 -22.21
CA ASP A 149 24.22 -4.94 -22.41
C ASP A 149 24.15 -6.17 -21.47
N GLY A 150 23.05 -6.30 -20.72
CA GLY A 150 22.73 -7.48 -19.92
C GLY A 150 22.44 -8.71 -20.78
N THR A 151 22.37 -9.87 -20.14
CA THR A 151 22.15 -11.17 -20.79
C THR A 151 21.09 -11.96 -20.05
N ALA A 152 20.47 -12.91 -20.75
CA ALA A 152 19.63 -13.91 -20.13
C ALA A 152 20.45 -14.79 -19.16
N SER A 153 19.76 -15.43 -18.22
CA SER A 153 20.35 -16.46 -17.38
C SER A 153 20.79 -17.66 -18.24
N PRO A 154 21.65 -18.57 -17.74
CA PRO A 154 22.27 -19.61 -18.55
C PRO A 154 21.28 -20.43 -19.38
N ALA A 155 21.75 -20.88 -20.56
CA ALA A 155 20.96 -21.61 -21.54
C ALA A 155 20.13 -22.75 -20.94
N LEU A 156 18.90 -22.85 -21.42
CA LEU A 156 17.92 -23.84 -20.96
C LEU A 156 18.03 -25.15 -21.76
N PRO A 157 17.41 -26.26 -21.29
CA PRO A 157 17.34 -27.49 -22.06
C PRO A 157 16.42 -27.34 -23.30
N GLU A 158 17.00 -27.54 -24.48
CA GLU A 158 16.25 -27.48 -25.74
C GLU A 158 15.33 -28.69 -26.01
N PRO A 159 14.12 -28.49 -26.58
CA PRO A 159 13.55 -27.20 -27.02
C PRO A 159 12.90 -26.40 -25.88
N VAL A 160 13.13 -25.08 -25.85
CA VAL A 160 12.42 -24.19 -24.92
C VAL A 160 10.92 -24.13 -25.25
N PRO A 161 10.01 -24.53 -24.34
CA PRO A 161 8.57 -24.42 -24.57
C PRO A 161 8.11 -22.95 -24.50
N PRO A 162 7.08 -22.53 -25.25
CA PRO A 162 6.51 -21.19 -25.11
C PRO A 162 5.94 -20.95 -23.71
N GLN A 163 6.10 -19.72 -23.22
CA GLN A 163 5.51 -19.26 -21.96
C GLN A 163 4.06 -18.87 -22.15
N ASN A 164 3.25 -19.23 -21.16
CA ASN A 164 1.84 -18.91 -21.08
C ASN A 164 1.55 -18.37 -19.68
N ASP A 165 1.91 -17.12 -19.44
CA ASP A 165 1.77 -16.47 -18.15
C ASP A 165 0.36 -15.92 -17.94
N THR A 166 -0.26 -16.35 -16.84
CA THR A 166 -1.49 -15.76 -16.32
C THR A 166 -1.14 -14.48 -15.56
N LEU A 167 -1.57 -13.34 -16.07
CA LEU A 167 -1.39 -12.06 -15.40
C LEU A 167 -2.64 -11.76 -14.57
N SER A 168 -2.46 -11.74 -13.25
CA SER A 168 -3.53 -11.43 -12.29
C SER A 168 -3.70 -9.92 -12.09
N ASN A 169 -4.83 -9.51 -11.52
CA ASN A 169 -5.15 -8.12 -11.16
C ASN A 169 -4.94 -7.09 -12.29
N PRO A 170 -5.50 -7.32 -13.50
CA PRO A 170 -5.35 -6.41 -14.64
C PRO A 170 -5.77 -4.96 -14.33
N GLY A 171 -6.74 -4.75 -13.44
CA GLY A 171 -7.13 -3.41 -12.98
C GLY A 171 -6.01 -2.60 -12.28
N ALA A 172 -4.93 -3.25 -11.83
CA ALA A 172 -3.80 -2.56 -11.20
C ALA A 172 -2.86 -1.88 -12.21
N TYR A 173 -2.90 -2.28 -13.48
CA TYR A 173 -1.97 -1.79 -14.49
C TYR A 173 -2.61 -1.44 -15.85
N LEU A 174 -3.85 -1.85 -16.12
CA LEU A 174 -4.60 -1.41 -17.30
C LEU A 174 -5.27 -0.06 -17.08
N VAL A 175 -5.34 0.75 -18.14
CA VAL A 175 -6.09 2.00 -18.17
C VAL A 175 -7.16 1.97 -19.27
N PRO A 176 -8.27 2.71 -19.12
CA PRO A 176 -9.22 2.89 -20.22
C PRO A 176 -8.54 3.55 -21.42
N GLY A 177 -8.79 3.01 -22.62
CA GLY A 177 -8.19 3.46 -23.87
C GLY A 177 -6.88 2.75 -24.19
N THR A 178 -5.89 3.52 -24.64
CA THR A 178 -4.62 2.98 -25.14
C THR A 178 -3.72 2.55 -24.00
N ASN A 179 -3.28 1.29 -24.06
CA ASN A 179 -2.28 0.69 -23.19
C ASN A 179 -1.02 0.37 -24.00
N VAL A 180 0.13 0.32 -23.34
CA VAL A 180 1.39 -0.12 -23.96
C VAL A 180 1.87 -1.41 -23.29
N ILE A 181 2.29 -2.37 -24.11
CA ILE A 181 3.15 -3.46 -23.68
C ILE A 181 4.57 -3.18 -24.20
N ALA A 182 5.53 -3.27 -23.29
CA ALA A 182 6.96 -3.07 -23.51
C ALA A 182 7.66 -4.39 -23.17
N VAL A 183 8.54 -4.89 -24.05
CA VAL A 183 9.26 -6.15 -23.84
C VAL A 183 10.74 -5.92 -24.12
N GLN A 184 11.61 -6.31 -23.19
CA GLN A 184 13.04 -6.38 -23.43
C GLN A 184 13.41 -7.85 -23.51
N ALA A 185 13.84 -8.29 -24.68
CA ALA A 185 14.17 -9.67 -24.96
C ALA A 185 15.68 -9.81 -25.11
N PHE A 186 16.25 -10.82 -24.48
CA PHE A 186 17.67 -11.01 -24.28
C PHE A 186 18.16 -12.34 -24.82
N ASN A 187 19.37 -12.30 -25.33
CA ASN A 187 20.20 -13.44 -25.65
C ASN A 187 21.10 -13.76 -24.43
N ALA A 188 21.45 -15.02 -24.22
CA ALA A 188 22.31 -15.48 -23.14
C ALA A 188 23.77 -15.05 -23.32
N SER A 189 24.20 -14.68 -24.54
CA SER A 189 25.55 -14.15 -24.75
C SER A 189 25.71 -13.30 -26.00
N LEU A 190 26.69 -12.39 -25.99
CA LEU A 190 26.99 -11.52 -27.12
C LEU A 190 27.48 -12.27 -28.37
N GLY A 191 28.25 -13.35 -28.21
CA GLY A 191 28.88 -14.07 -29.33
C GLY A 191 29.03 -15.58 -29.12
N GLY A 192 28.34 -16.14 -28.13
CA GLY A 192 28.36 -17.57 -27.81
C GLY A 192 27.04 -18.29 -28.11
N SER A 193 25.96 -17.55 -28.37
CA SER A 193 24.64 -18.12 -28.67
C SER A 193 24.48 -18.32 -30.18
N SER A 194 23.86 -19.44 -30.56
CA SER A 194 23.58 -19.76 -31.95
C SER A 194 22.40 -18.97 -32.53
N ASP A 195 21.48 -18.58 -31.66
CA ASP A 195 20.14 -18.19 -32.02
C ASP A 195 19.53 -17.24 -30.99
N PHE A 196 18.44 -16.60 -31.41
CA PHE A 196 17.58 -15.78 -30.59
C PHE A 196 16.21 -15.78 -31.24
N VAL A 197 15.16 -15.86 -30.43
CA VAL A 197 13.79 -15.64 -30.90
C VAL A 197 12.95 -14.96 -29.83
N ILE A 198 12.10 -14.03 -30.26
CA ILE A 198 10.99 -13.53 -29.45
C ILE A 198 9.74 -13.32 -30.31
N ASP A 199 8.63 -13.93 -29.90
CA ASP A 199 7.28 -13.61 -30.40
C ASP A 199 6.30 -13.57 -29.22
N VAL A 200 5.43 -12.56 -29.21
CA VAL A 200 4.57 -12.25 -28.07
C VAL A 200 3.14 -12.03 -28.53
N ALA A 201 2.19 -12.59 -27.79
CA ALA A 201 0.75 -12.39 -27.97
C ALA A 201 0.06 -12.13 -26.63
N LEU A 202 -1.06 -11.43 -26.66
CA LEU A 202 -1.85 -11.11 -25.48
C LEU A 202 -3.32 -11.33 -25.74
N SER A 203 -4.00 -12.00 -24.81
CA SER A 203 -5.46 -12.06 -24.76
C SER A 203 -5.98 -11.74 -23.37
N SER A 204 -7.28 -11.51 -23.28
CA SER A 204 -8.01 -11.29 -22.04
C SER A 204 -9.15 -12.30 -21.89
N THR A 205 -9.55 -12.61 -20.67
CA THR A 205 -10.85 -13.23 -20.39
C THR A 205 -11.83 -12.18 -19.86
N THR A 206 -13.09 -12.33 -20.22
CA THR A 206 -14.15 -11.46 -19.70
C THR A 206 -14.35 -11.68 -18.21
N ASP A 207 -14.70 -10.62 -17.49
CA ASP A 207 -15.19 -10.77 -16.13
C ASP A 207 -16.62 -11.33 -16.11
N ALA A 208 -16.82 -12.30 -15.24
CA ALA A 208 -18.09 -12.98 -14.99
C ALA A 208 -18.28 -13.26 -13.50
N THR A 209 -17.43 -12.68 -12.64
CA THR A 209 -17.46 -12.91 -11.20
C THR A 209 -18.25 -11.77 -10.56
N PRO A 210 -19.37 -12.04 -9.87
CA PRO A 210 -20.04 -10.99 -9.14
C PRO A 210 -19.18 -10.44 -7.99
N PRO A 211 -19.32 -9.15 -7.66
CA PRO A 211 -18.65 -8.58 -6.51
C PRO A 211 -19.15 -9.26 -5.23
N THR A 212 -18.31 -9.29 -4.21
CA THR A 212 -18.63 -9.81 -2.87
C THR A 212 -18.16 -8.81 -1.81
N VAL A 213 -18.64 -8.95 -0.57
CA VAL A 213 -18.08 -8.18 0.54
C VAL A 213 -16.78 -8.84 0.97
N ALA A 214 -15.66 -8.14 0.75
CA ALA A 214 -14.33 -8.58 1.16
C ALA A 214 -14.10 -8.33 2.65
N THR A 215 -14.49 -7.15 3.15
CA THR A 215 -14.31 -6.75 4.56
C THR A 215 -15.53 -6.00 5.07
N LEU A 216 -15.89 -6.27 6.32
CA LEU A 216 -16.88 -5.50 7.09
C LEU A 216 -16.23 -4.92 8.33
N MET A 217 -16.49 -3.65 8.61
CA MET A 217 -16.02 -2.99 9.82
C MET A 217 -17.15 -2.16 10.45
N PRO A 218 -17.66 -2.56 11.63
CA PRO A 218 -17.29 -3.75 12.42
C PRO A 218 -17.47 -5.10 11.70
N PRO A 219 -16.64 -6.13 11.98
CA PRO A 219 -16.84 -7.48 11.46
C PRO A 219 -18.20 -8.07 11.85
N ALA A 220 -18.82 -8.81 10.94
CA ALA A 220 -20.10 -9.48 11.20
C ALA A 220 -20.08 -10.30 12.50
N GLY A 221 -21.11 -10.14 13.34
CA GLY A 221 -21.22 -10.83 14.63
C GLY A 221 -20.54 -10.09 15.80
N ALA A 222 -19.86 -8.96 15.57
CA ALA A 222 -19.18 -8.21 16.62
C ALA A 222 -20.13 -7.72 17.73
N THR A 223 -19.60 -7.63 18.95
CA THR A 223 -20.21 -6.85 20.03
C THR A 223 -19.63 -5.44 19.98
N VAL A 224 -20.50 -4.45 19.80
CA VAL A 224 -20.14 -3.05 19.58
C VAL A 224 -20.79 -2.18 20.66
N ARG A 225 -20.17 -1.08 21.05
CA ARG A 225 -20.67 -0.13 22.04
C ARG A 225 -21.47 1.01 21.41
N ASN A 226 -21.18 1.31 20.14
CA ASN A 226 -21.93 2.19 19.25
C ASN A 226 -22.03 1.51 17.87
N LEU A 227 -22.97 1.95 17.04
CA LEU A 227 -23.11 1.45 15.66
C LEU A 227 -23.70 2.56 14.80
N THR A 228 -22.97 3.66 14.68
CA THR A 228 -23.34 4.82 13.86
C THR A 228 -22.73 4.75 12.46
N SER A 229 -21.87 3.78 12.20
CA SER A 229 -21.28 3.56 10.89
C SER A 229 -20.96 2.09 10.66
N ILE A 230 -21.01 1.69 9.39
CA ILE A 230 -20.49 0.41 8.90
C ILE A 230 -19.67 0.71 7.64
N GLU A 231 -18.40 0.32 7.65
CA GLU A 231 -17.57 0.31 6.46
C GLU A 231 -17.63 -1.04 5.78
N VAL A 232 -17.71 -1.00 4.45
CA VAL A 232 -17.81 -2.14 3.56
C VAL A 232 -16.74 -1.99 2.48
N ASP A 233 -15.84 -2.97 2.42
CA ASP A 233 -14.96 -3.17 1.27
C ASP A 233 -15.53 -4.28 0.41
N PHE A 234 -15.73 -4.01 -0.87
CA PHE A 234 -16.07 -5.01 -1.88
C PHE A 234 -14.80 -5.67 -2.44
N SER A 235 -14.95 -6.86 -3.03
CA SER A 235 -13.85 -7.60 -3.68
C SER A 235 -13.28 -6.90 -4.91
N GLU A 236 -14.01 -5.92 -5.45
CA GLU A 236 -13.70 -5.16 -6.66
C GLU A 236 -14.52 -3.87 -6.68
N GLY A 237 -14.27 -3.02 -7.69
CA GLY A 237 -15.04 -1.79 -7.86
C GLY A 237 -16.51 -2.07 -8.19
N VAL A 238 -17.43 -1.36 -7.53
CA VAL A 238 -18.87 -1.49 -7.73
C VAL A 238 -19.51 -0.15 -8.10
N GLY A 239 -20.63 -0.24 -8.81
CA GLY A 239 -21.51 0.88 -9.16
C GLY A 239 -22.80 0.87 -8.34
N ASP A 240 -23.57 1.96 -8.46
CA ASP A 240 -24.93 2.09 -7.91
C ASP A 240 -25.06 1.76 -6.43
N VAL A 241 -24.13 2.27 -5.61
CA VAL A 241 -24.20 2.19 -4.14
C VAL A 241 -24.86 3.45 -3.58
N ASP A 242 -26.03 3.28 -2.99
CA ASP A 242 -26.84 4.30 -2.34
C ASP A 242 -27.01 4.04 -0.83
N ALA A 243 -27.27 5.09 -0.05
CA ALA A 243 -27.54 4.96 1.38
C ALA A 243 -28.75 4.04 1.70
N SER A 244 -29.69 3.90 0.76
CA SER A 244 -30.83 3.00 0.88
C SER A 244 -30.47 1.51 0.80
N ASP A 245 -29.26 1.18 0.36
CA ASP A 245 -28.89 -0.20 0.06
C ASP A 245 -28.55 -1.00 1.31
N LEU A 246 -28.04 -0.34 2.35
CA LEU A 246 -27.71 -1.01 3.60
C LEU A 246 -28.71 -0.66 4.69
N LEU A 247 -29.37 -1.69 5.22
CA LEU A 247 -30.47 -1.54 6.16
C LEU A 247 -30.07 -2.03 7.55
N ILE A 248 -30.25 -1.20 8.57
CA ILE A 248 -30.24 -1.60 9.98
C ILE A 248 -31.69 -1.76 10.44
N ASN A 249 -32.06 -2.97 10.89
CA ASN A 249 -33.41 -3.31 11.33
C ASN A 249 -34.48 -2.85 10.33
N SER A 250 -34.22 -3.07 9.03
CA SER A 250 -35.05 -2.62 7.89
C SER A 250 -35.13 -1.10 7.67
N SER A 251 -34.38 -0.29 8.43
CA SER A 251 -34.23 1.15 8.19
C SER A 251 -32.96 1.44 7.39
N PRO A 252 -33.00 2.27 6.34
CA PRO A 252 -31.83 2.57 5.51
C PRO A 252 -30.78 3.38 6.26
N ALA A 253 -29.55 3.37 5.74
CA ALA A 253 -28.51 4.30 6.15
C ALA A 253 -28.95 5.76 5.90
N ALA A 254 -28.49 6.67 6.75
CA ALA A 254 -28.71 8.10 6.59
C ALA A 254 -27.86 8.68 5.46
N SER A 255 -26.66 8.14 5.25
CA SER A 255 -25.75 8.55 4.19
C SER A 255 -24.77 7.41 3.86
N VAL A 256 -24.14 7.51 2.69
CA VAL A 256 -23.00 6.69 2.29
C VAL A 256 -21.92 7.60 1.71
N THR A 257 -20.67 7.31 2.03
CA THR A 257 -19.49 7.99 1.47
C THR A 257 -18.62 6.96 0.78
N ALA A 258 -18.27 7.20 -0.49
CA ALA A 258 -17.30 6.39 -1.23
C ALA A 258 -15.90 6.97 -1.06
N PHE A 259 -14.93 6.13 -0.66
CA PHE A 259 -13.52 6.50 -0.57
C PHE A 259 -12.70 5.96 -1.76
N ALA A 260 -13.14 4.82 -2.29
CA ALA A 260 -12.66 4.19 -3.51
C ALA A 260 -13.84 3.48 -4.20
N PRO A 261 -13.72 3.05 -5.47
CA PRO A 261 -14.77 2.29 -6.15
C PRO A 261 -15.21 1.01 -5.42
N TRP A 262 -14.41 0.49 -4.49
CA TRP A 262 -14.73 -0.71 -3.70
C TRP A 262 -14.91 -0.43 -2.21
N GLN A 263 -14.71 0.80 -1.72
CA GLN A 263 -14.70 1.12 -0.28
C GLN A 263 -15.73 2.17 0.06
N TYR A 264 -16.69 1.80 0.90
CA TYR A 264 -17.85 2.61 1.27
C TYR A 264 -18.07 2.64 2.77
N VAL A 265 -18.39 3.81 3.32
CA VAL A 265 -18.83 3.96 4.72
C VAL A 265 -20.28 4.40 4.74
N PHE A 266 -21.15 3.57 5.30
CA PHE A 266 -22.55 3.86 5.56
C PHE A 266 -22.70 4.45 6.96
N GLN A 267 -23.46 5.54 7.11
CA GLN A 267 -23.74 6.15 8.41
C GLN A 267 -25.20 5.94 8.83
N PHE A 268 -25.43 5.69 10.11
CA PHE A 268 -26.73 5.42 10.69
C PHE A 268 -26.98 6.26 11.94
N PRO A 269 -28.24 6.66 12.22
CA PRO A 269 -28.63 6.99 13.57
C PRO A 269 -28.35 5.79 14.49
N GLN A 270 -27.86 6.04 15.70
CA GLN A 270 -27.55 4.99 16.67
C GLN A 270 -28.79 4.09 16.90
N PRO A 271 -28.74 2.79 16.56
CA PRO A 271 -29.88 1.89 16.79
C PRO A 271 -30.08 1.58 18.28
N ALA A 272 -31.23 1.01 18.60
CA ALA A 272 -31.53 0.54 19.96
C ALA A 272 -30.58 -0.59 20.39
N THR A 273 -30.24 -0.62 21.68
CA THR A 273 -29.36 -1.63 22.27
C THR A 273 -29.94 -3.05 22.13
N GLY A 274 -29.07 -4.05 22.06
CA GLY A 274 -29.43 -5.45 21.83
C GLY A 274 -28.96 -5.98 20.49
N THR A 275 -29.69 -6.95 19.93
CA THR A 275 -29.37 -7.52 18.62
C THR A 275 -29.78 -6.55 17.52
N VAL A 276 -28.82 -6.19 16.65
CA VAL A 276 -29.05 -5.36 15.47
C VAL A 276 -28.91 -6.22 14.24
N GLN A 277 -29.95 -6.29 13.41
CA GLN A 277 -29.94 -7.00 12.13
C GLN A 277 -29.52 -6.04 11.02
N VAL A 278 -28.59 -6.48 10.18
CA VAL A 278 -28.13 -5.73 9.01
C VAL A 278 -28.37 -6.55 7.77
N ALA A 279 -28.91 -5.94 6.73
CA ALA A 279 -29.15 -6.60 5.46
C ALA A 279 -29.03 -5.62 4.30
N TRP A 280 -28.65 -6.15 3.15
CA TRP A 280 -28.77 -5.43 1.90
C TRP A 280 -30.23 -5.34 1.46
N ALA A 281 -30.65 -4.20 0.92
CA ALA A 281 -31.97 -4.00 0.36
C ALA A 281 -32.19 -4.94 -0.83
N ALA A 282 -33.38 -5.53 -0.95
CA ALA A 282 -33.67 -6.52 -2.00
C ALA A 282 -33.49 -5.98 -3.44
N ASN A 283 -33.57 -4.66 -3.64
CA ASN A 283 -33.39 -3.99 -4.92
C ASN A 283 -32.22 -2.99 -4.88
N HIS A 284 -31.12 -3.34 -4.20
CA HIS A 284 -29.97 -2.45 -4.04
C HIS A 284 -29.33 -2.02 -5.37
N GLY A 285 -29.47 -2.80 -6.46
CA GLY A 285 -28.93 -2.42 -7.77
C GLY A 285 -27.40 -2.50 -7.92
N ILE A 286 -26.65 -2.57 -6.80
CA ILE A 286 -25.20 -2.76 -6.77
C ILE A 286 -24.74 -3.89 -7.71
N HIS A 287 -23.75 -3.56 -8.53
CA HIS A 287 -23.10 -4.44 -9.49
C HIS A 287 -21.62 -4.04 -9.65
N ASP A 288 -20.81 -4.90 -10.26
CA ASP A 288 -19.42 -4.53 -10.63
C ASP A 288 -19.38 -3.40 -11.66
N LEU A 289 -18.18 -3.02 -12.11
CA LEU A 289 -18.01 -2.00 -13.15
C LEU A 289 -17.85 -2.60 -14.56
N ALA A 290 -18.15 -3.88 -14.76
CA ALA A 290 -18.07 -4.53 -16.06
C ALA A 290 -19.16 -4.03 -17.01
N GLY A 291 -18.85 -3.98 -18.31
CA GLY A 291 -19.75 -3.50 -19.36
C GLY A 291 -20.97 -4.42 -19.55
N THR A 292 -20.85 -5.69 -19.16
CA THR A 292 -21.99 -6.55 -18.83
C THR A 292 -21.98 -6.78 -17.32
N PRO A 293 -22.77 -6.01 -16.55
CA PRO A 293 -22.70 -6.03 -15.10
C PRO A 293 -22.95 -7.41 -14.47
N ASN A 294 -22.08 -7.81 -13.54
CA ASN A 294 -22.36 -8.90 -12.62
C ASN A 294 -22.95 -8.33 -11.31
N ASN A 295 -24.18 -8.70 -11.00
CA ASN A 295 -24.91 -8.15 -9.86
C ASN A 295 -24.39 -8.68 -8.53
N PHE A 296 -24.18 -7.79 -7.56
CA PHE A 296 -23.91 -8.16 -6.19
C PHE A 296 -25.07 -8.99 -5.62
N ALA A 297 -24.77 -10.09 -4.93
CA ALA A 297 -25.81 -11.00 -4.44
C ALA A 297 -26.51 -10.51 -3.16
N GLY A 298 -25.99 -9.48 -2.50
CA GLY A 298 -26.50 -9.02 -1.20
C GLY A 298 -26.11 -9.95 -0.05
N GLY A 299 -26.99 -10.05 0.95
CA GLY A 299 -26.74 -10.83 2.17
C GLY A 299 -27.25 -10.13 3.44
N SER A 300 -27.05 -10.79 4.58
CA SER A 300 -27.42 -10.24 5.91
C SER A 300 -26.49 -10.76 7.00
N TRP A 301 -26.36 -9.98 8.07
CA TRP A 301 -25.60 -10.33 9.26
C TRP A 301 -26.20 -9.61 10.48
N SER A 302 -25.56 -9.77 11.64
CA SER A 302 -26.01 -9.10 12.86
C SER A 302 -24.86 -8.63 13.73
N TYR A 303 -25.15 -7.67 14.60
CA TYR A 303 -24.28 -7.22 15.68
C TYR A 303 -24.98 -7.37 17.04
N ARG A 304 -24.20 -7.37 18.12
CA ARG A 304 -24.70 -7.13 19.47
C ARG A 304 -24.30 -5.73 19.92
N LEU A 305 -25.25 -4.81 19.99
CA LEU A 305 -25.02 -3.46 20.50
C LEU A 305 -25.19 -3.44 22.02
N ASP A 306 -24.08 -3.28 22.73
CA ASP A 306 -24.02 -3.21 24.19
C ASP A 306 -23.10 -2.06 24.61
N PRO A 307 -23.64 -0.87 24.94
CA PRO A 307 -22.85 0.28 25.38
C PRO A 307 -22.00 0.01 26.62
N ASN A 308 -22.34 -1.03 27.40
CA ASN A 308 -21.64 -1.43 28.61
C ASN A 308 -20.73 -2.65 28.38
N ALA A 309 -20.52 -3.06 27.12
CA ALA A 309 -19.61 -4.14 26.80
C ALA A 309 -18.25 -3.89 27.49
N PRO A 310 -17.63 -4.90 28.12
CA PRO A 310 -16.33 -4.74 28.73
C PRO A 310 -15.31 -4.22 27.72
N VAL A 311 -14.40 -3.35 28.15
CA VAL A 311 -13.24 -2.91 27.37
C VAL A 311 -11.98 -3.51 27.99
N PRO A 312 -11.69 -4.81 27.78
CA PRO A 312 -10.38 -5.36 28.07
C PRO A 312 -9.51 -5.15 26.84
N GLY A 313 -8.38 -4.44 26.96
CA GLY A 313 -7.56 -4.24 25.79
C GLY A 313 -6.26 -3.50 26.00
N VAL A 314 -5.52 -3.43 24.90
CA VAL A 314 -4.37 -2.58 24.70
C VAL A 314 -4.78 -1.13 24.95
N VAL A 315 -3.90 -0.37 25.59
CA VAL A 315 -4.10 1.05 25.89
C VAL A 315 -3.06 1.89 25.21
N ILE A 316 -3.37 3.17 24.98
CA ILE A 316 -2.36 4.18 24.69
C ILE A 316 -1.70 4.51 26.04
N SER A 317 -0.45 4.11 26.23
CA SER A 317 0.29 4.31 27.47
C SER A 317 0.96 5.68 27.54
N GLU A 318 1.53 6.13 26.43
CA GLU A 318 2.31 7.36 26.38
C GLU A 318 2.34 7.90 24.93
N PHE A 319 2.45 9.21 24.76
CA PHE A 319 2.66 9.83 23.45
C PHE A 319 3.38 11.18 23.60
N MET A 320 3.94 11.68 22.52
CA MET A 320 4.58 13.01 22.45
C MET A 320 4.28 13.65 21.10
N ALA A 321 3.62 14.81 21.12
CA ALA A 321 3.24 15.59 19.93
C ALA A 321 4.19 16.77 19.61
N ASP A 322 5.31 16.90 20.34
CA ASP A 322 6.38 17.85 20.02
C ASP A 322 7.72 17.25 20.42
N ASN A 323 8.22 16.37 19.58
CA ASN A 323 9.51 15.72 19.79
C ASN A 323 10.64 16.51 19.11
N LYS A 324 11.75 16.73 19.81
CA LYS A 324 12.99 17.28 19.21
C LYS A 324 14.20 16.41 19.46
N LYS A 325 14.33 15.82 20.65
CA LYS A 325 15.55 15.12 21.08
C LYS A 325 15.28 13.77 21.73
N THR A 326 14.03 13.47 22.09
CA THR A 326 13.71 12.27 22.88
C THR A 326 14.03 11.00 22.11
N ILE A 327 13.51 10.87 20.89
CA ILE A 327 13.82 9.77 19.96
C ILE A 327 13.85 10.30 18.52
N HIS A 328 14.58 9.62 17.65
CA HIS A 328 14.54 9.86 16.22
C HIS A 328 13.97 8.64 15.50
N ASP A 329 13.22 8.88 14.43
CA ASP A 329 12.81 7.81 13.53
C ASP A 329 14.00 7.28 12.70
N GLU A 330 13.76 6.26 11.89
CA GLU A 330 14.79 5.61 11.07
C GLU A 330 15.38 6.52 9.99
N ASP A 331 14.72 7.63 9.67
CA ASP A 331 15.22 8.64 8.71
C ASP A 331 16.03 9.73 9.43
N GLY A 332 16.06 9.71 10.77
CA GLY A 332 16.70 10.73 11.60
C GLY A 332 15.79 11.90 11.98
N ASP A 333 14.50 11.84 11.65
CA ASP A 333 13.55 12.89 11.98
C ASP A 333 13.08 12.78 13.44
N SER A 334 12.86 13.92 14.09
CA SER A 334 12.22 13.99 15.41
C SER A 334 10.70 13.95 15.29
N SER A 335 10.18 12.82 14.79
CA SER A 335 8.73 12.60 14.59
C SER A 335 7.98 12.47 15.92
N ASP A 336 6.71 12.88 15.94
CA ASP A 336 5.80 12.57 17.05
C ASP A 336 5.66 11.06 17.21
N TRP A 337 5.33 10.59 18.40
CA TRP A 337 5.21 9.16 18.66
C TRP A 337 4.07 8.83 19.60
N ILE A 338 3.56 7.61 19.42
CA ILE A 338 2.48 7.01 20.21
C ILE A 338 2.99 5.65 20.69
N GLU A 339 2.77 5.36 21.96
CA GLU A 339 3.06 4.08 22.58
C GLU A 339 1.78 3.38 22.99
N LEU A 340 1.69 2.11 22.60
CA LEU A 340 0.67 1.19 23.05
C LEU A 340 1.23 0.22 24.08
N PHE A 341 0.41 -0.13 25.07
CA PHE A 341 0.73 -1.14 26.07
C PHE A 341 -0.36 -2.20 26.12
N ASN A 342 0.04 -3.48 26.07
CA ASN A 342 -0.86 -4.61 26.34
C ASN A 342 -0.73 -5.04 27.81
N PRO A 343 -1.64 -4.63 28.72
CA PRO A 343 -1.58 -5.02 30.13
C PRO A 343 -2.05 -6.46 30.39
N THR A 344 -2.51 -7.17 29.35
CA THR A 344 -3.12 -8.48 29.52
C THR A 344 -2.07 -9.59 29.60
N ALA A 345 -2.49 -10.75 30.10
CA ALA A 345 -1.65 -11.95 30.17
C ALA A 345 -1.60 -12.74 28.84
N SER A 346 -2.13 -12.18 27.75
CA SER A 346 -2.19 -12.85 26.44
C SER A 346 -1.77 -11.91 25.33
N ASP A 347 -1.21 -12.48 24.27
CA ASP A 347 -0.85 -11.71 23.09
C ASP A 347 -2.11 -11.18 22.39
N VAL A 348 -2.03 -9.95 21.88
CA VAL A 348 -3.12 -9.30 21.15
C VAL A 348 -2.67 -9.06 19.72
N ASN A 349 -3.37 -9.64 18.75
CA ASN A 349 -3.19 -9.29 17.35
C ASN A 349 -3.96 -7.99 17.06
N LEU A 350 -3.25 -6.98 16.58
CA LEU A 350 -3.79 -5.66 16.26
C LEU A 350 -4.39 -5.57 14.85
N VAL A 351 -4.47 -6.66 14.09
CA VAL A 351 -5.14 -6.66 12.78
C VAL A 351 -6.56 -6.09 12.88
N GLY A 352 -6.86 -5.09 12.04
CA GLY A 352 -8.15 -4.40 12.03
C GLY A 352 -8.35 -3.35 13.13
N TRP A 353 -7.40 -3.19 14.07
CA TRP A 353 -7.41 -2.06 15.00
C TRP A 353 -7.00 -0.78 14.28
N ALA A 354 -7.36 0.37 14.84
CA ALA A 354 -6.97 1.67 14.31
C ALA A 354 -6.54 2.67 15.37
N LEU A 355 -5.67 3.60 14.96
CA LEU A 355 -5.45 4.87 15.64
C LEU A 355 -6.15 5.99 14.87
N THR A 356 -6.63 6.98 15.61
CA THR A 356 -7.27 8.15 15.01
C THR A 356 -7.04 9.41 15.84
N ALA A 357 -6.84 10.52 15.14
CA ALA A 357 -6.90 11.89 15.65
C ALA A 357 -8.22 12.61 15.28
N ASP A 358 -9.04 12.03 14.40
CA ASP A 358 -10.36 12.56 14.01
C ASP A 358 -11.54 11.78 14.67
N PRO A 359 -12.30 12.39 15.60
CA PRO A 359 -13.46 11.72 16.22
C PRO A 359 -14.60 11.42 15.23
N LYS A 360 -14.54 11.93 13.99
CA LYS A 360 -15.49 11.61 12.91
C LYS A 360 -15.03 10.45 12.02
N ASN A 361 -13.76 10.04 12.13
CA ASN A 361 -13.17 8.94 11.37
C ASN A 361 -12.43 7.99 12.31
N LEU A 362 -13.17 7.10 12.99
CA LEU A 362 -12.59 6.19 13.98
C LEU A 362 -11.60 5.16 13.40
N MET A 363 -11.55 5.00 12.08
CA MET A 363 -10.68 4.04 11.39
C MET A 363 -9.61 4.72 10.52
N GLU A 364 -9.15 5.91 10.93
CA GLU A 364 -8.22 6.78 10.20
C GLU A 364 -6.89 6.14 9.79
N TRP A 365 -6.19 5.49 10.73
CA TRP A 365 -4.98 4.73 10.44
C TRP A 365 -5.07 3.32 11.00
N ARG A 366 -4.91 2.31 10.14
CA ARG A 366 -5.11 0.90 10.50
C ARG A 366 -3.79 0.19 10.75
N PHE A 367 -3.77 -0.62 11.79
CA PHE A 367 -2.61 -1.47 12.06
C PHE A 367 -2.48 -2.54 10.97
N PRO A 368 -1.24 -2.82 10.50
CA PRO A 368 -0.96 -4.05 9.79
C PRO A 368 -1.16 -5.26 10.70
N ASN A 369 -1.03 -6.48 10.15
CA ASN A 369 -1.09 -7.70 10.93
C ASN A 369 0.14 -7.83 11.86
N ILE A 370 0.07 -7.19 13.03
CA ILE A 370 1.11 -7.19 14.06
C ILE A 370 0.55 -7.73 15.38
N THR A 371 1.34 -8.57 16.05
CA THR A 371 1.00 -9.10 17.37
C THR A 371 1.75 -8.34 18.44
N LEU A 372 1.02 -7.72 19.36
CA LEU A 372 1.55 -7.12 20.58
C LEU A 372 1.51 -8.16 21.71
N ALA A 373 2.69 -8.64 22.09
CA ALA A 373 2.82 -9.67 23.11
C ALA A 373 2.25 -9.24 24.48
N ALA A 374 1.89 -10.22 25.31
CA ALA A 374 1.45 -9.99 26.68
C ALA A 374 2.45 -9.11 27.46
N ASN A 375 1.96 -8.15 28.25
CA ASN A 375 2.76 -7.23 29.07
C ASN A 375 3.86 -6.48 28.29
N SER A 376 3.66 -6.24 26.99
CA SER A 376 4.65 -5.61 26.11
C SER A 376 4.16 -4.28 25.55
N TYR A 377 5.13 -3.48 25.07
CA TYR A 377 4.93 -2.15 24.50
C TYR A 377 5.14 -2.18 22.99
N LEU A 378 4.38 -1.37 22.26
CA LEU A 378 4.58 -1.07 20.84
C LEU A 378 4.70 0.43 20.67
N LEU A 379 5.88 0.87 20.24
CA LEU A 379 6.15 2.25 19.86
C LEU A 379 5.96 2.41 18.35
N LEU A 380 5.24 3.45 17.96
CA LEU A 380 5.07 3.85 16.57
C LEU A 380 5.17 5.38 16.43
N PHE A 381 5.45 5.86 15.22
CA PHE A 381 5.55 7.30 14.94
C PHE A 381 4.25 7.85 14.37
N ALA A 382 3.80 9.00 14.85
CA ALA A 382 2.72 9.77 14.25
C ALA A 382 3.32 10.83 13.31
N SER A 383 3.84 10.39 12.16
CA SER A 383 4.66 11.26 11.30
C SER A 383 3.97 11.68 10.00
N GLY A 384 2.80 11.11 9.67
CA GLY A 384 2.16 11.28 8.37
C GLY A 384 2.82 10.50 7.22
N LYS A 385 3.77 9.60 7.50
CA LYS A 385 4.51 8.85 6.46
C LYS A 385 3.79 7.56 6.02
N ASP A 386 2.75 7.14 6.74
CA ASP A 386 1.90 5.99 6.45
C ASP A 386 2.66 4.67 6.16
N ARG A 387 3.61 4.32 7.04
CA ARG A 387 4.42 3.10 6.90
C ARG A 387 3.83 1.97 7.72
N THR A 388 3.45 0.89 7.04
CA THR A 388 2.80 -0.30 7.63
C THR A 388 3.64 -1.57 7.53
N ASN A 389 4.92 -1.47 7.12
CA ASN A 389 5.81 -2.63 7.05
C ASN A 389 6.16 -3.14 8.47
N VAL A 390 5.67 -4.34 8.80
CA VAL A 390 5.86 -4.97 10.13
C VAL A 390 7.32 -5.33 10.46
N THR A 391 8.22 -5.37 9.47
CA THR A 391 9.66 -5.57 9.72
C THR A 391 10.40 -4.26 10.01
N GLY A 392 9.75 -3.11 9.80
CA GLY A 392 10.26 -1.78 10.08
C GLY A 392 9.53 -1.12 11.26
N ARG A 393 9.74 0.19 11.42
CA ARG A 393 8.95 0.99 12.36
C ARG A 393 7.65 1.43 11.69
N LEU A 394 6.58 1.47 12.48
CA LEU A 394 5.27 1.87 11.98
C LEU A 394 5.13 3.40 12.02
N HIS A 395 4.51 3.96 11.00
CA HIS A 395 4.20 5.39 10.90
C HIS A 395 2.73 5.58 10.54
N THR A 396 2.01 6.40 11.31
CA THR A 396 0.63 6.75 10.95
C THR A 396 0.60 7.66 9.72
N ASN A 397 -0.59 7.78 9.11
CA ASN A 397 -0.88 8.72 8.03
C ASN A 397 -1.23 10.14 8.53
N PHE A 398 -1.14 10.39 9.84
CA PHE A 398 -1.36 11.68 10.47
C PHE A 398 -0.19 12.09 11.38
N GLN A 399 -0.18 13.34 11.83
CA GLN A 399 0.73 13.86 12.86
C GLN A 399 -0.07 14.32 14.06
N LEU A 400 0.58 14.45 15.22
CA LEU A 400 -0.10 14.94 16.42
C LEU A 400 0.01 16.46 16.53
N SER A 401 -1.06 17.11 17.00
CA SER A 401 -1.09 18.55 17.24
C SER A 401 -0.51 18.88 18.62
N PRO A 402 0.56 19.71 18.72
CA PRO A 402 1.06 20.15 20.02
C PRO A 402 0.07 21.07 20.77
N GLY A 403 -0.94 21.61 20.07
CA GLY A 403 -2.01 22.42 20.67
C GLY A 403 -3.07 21.60 21.42
N GLY A 404 -3.07 20.27 21.29
CA GLY A 404 -4.11 19.39 21.80
C GLY A 404 -5.14 19.02 20.73
N GLU A 405 -5.51 17.74 20.67
CA GLU A 405 -6.55 17.21 19.79
C GLU A 405 -7.11 15.87 20.33
N PHE A 406 -8.06 15.28 19.62
CA PHE A 406 -8.59 13.95 19.95
C PHE A 406 -7.51 12.90 19.64
N LEU A 407 -7.41 11.86 20.47
CA LEU A 407 -6.58 10.69 20.16
C LEU A 407 -7.25 9.45 20.71
N ALA A 408 -7.46 8.45 19.87
CA ALA A 408 -8.04 7.17 20.28
C ALA A 408 -7.40 5.96 19.60
N LEU A 409 -7.37 4.87 20.35
CA LEU A 409 -7.17 3.50 19.89
C LEU A 409 -8.55 2.85 19.81
N VAL A 410 -8.82 2.22 18.67
CA VAL A 410 -10.12 1.66 18.31
C VAL A 410 -9.93 0.20 17.93
N ASP A 411 -10.76 -0.69 18.50
CA ASP A 411 -10.74 -2.12 18.16
C ASP A 411 -11.43 -2.38 16.81
N PRO A 412 -11.32 -3.60 16.24
CA PRO A 412 -11.96 -3.93 14.97
C PRO A 412 -13.49 -3.83 15.02
N ALA A 413 -14.07 -3.90 16.22
CA ALA A 413 -15.50 -3.73 16.45
C ALA A 413 -15.91 -2.25 16.59
N THR A 414 -15.03 -1.31 16.21
CA THR A 414 -15.16 0.15 16.30
C THR A 414 -15.42 0.66 17.72
N ASN A 415 -15.06 -0.11 18.74
CA ASN A 415 -15.08 0.34 20.12
C ASN A 415 -13.82 1.15 20.40
N ILE A 416 -13.99 2.36 20.93
CA ILE A 416 -12.86 3.09 21.52
C ILE A 416 -12.41 2.32 22.77
N VAL A 417 -11.20 1.77 22.72
CA VAL A 417 -10.61 0.97 23.81
C VAL A 417 -9.72 1.81 24.73
N SER A 418 -9.07 2.85 24.19
CA SER A 418 -8.30 3.83 24.95
C SER A 418 -8.32 5.15 24.22
N SER A 419 -8.52 6.24 24.95
CA SER A 419 -8.57 7.56 24.33
C SER A 419 -8.18 8.68 25.29
N PHE A 420 -7.81 9.82 24.69
CA PHE A 420 -7.68 11.11 25.34
C PHE A 420 -8.73 12.05 24.74
N THR A 421 -9.82 12.29 25.49
CA THR A 421 -11.03 12.96 24.99
C THR A 421 -11.49 14.08 25.93
N PRO A 422 -12.18 15.13 25.42
CA PRO A 422 -12.45 15.39 24.01
C PRO A 422 -11.21 15.82 23.22
N VAL A 423 -10.21 16.36 23.92
CA VAL A 423 -8.87 16.68 23.41
C VAL A 423 -7.85 16.45 24.52
N TYR A 424 -6.65 15.96 24.18
CA TYR A 424 -5.52 15.95 25.12
C TYR A 424 -4.99 17.39 25.34
N PRO A 425 -4.34 17.69 26.48
CA PRO A 425 -3.92 19.05 26.78
C PRO A 425 -2.71 19.48 25.93
N PRO A 426 -2.45 20.80 25.77
CA PRO A 426 -1.29 21.29 25.02
C PRO A 426 0.02 20.63 25.46
N GLN A 427 0.84 20.24 24.50
CA GLN A 427 2.11 19.53 24.72
C GLN A 427 3.27 20.53 24.82
N GLN A 428 4.34 20.12 25.49
CA GLN A 428 5.60 20.85 25.54
C GLN A 428 6.67 20.03 24.85
N THR A 429 7.62 20.73 24.23
CA THR A 429 8.74 20.11 23.55
C THR A 429 9.48 19.13 24.47
N ASP A 430 9.67 17.90 23.99
CA ASP A 430 10.36 16.81 24.70
C ASP A 430 9.72 16.42 26.05
N VAL A 431 8.42 16.67 26.22
CA VAL A 431 7.63 16.21 27.37
C VAL A 431 6.44 15.41 26.85
N SER A 432 6.38 14.14 27.24
CA SER A 432 5.30 13.25 26.85
C SER A 432 4.08 13.41 27.75
N TYR A 433 2.95 12.92 27.27
CA TYR A 433 1.72 12.80 28.03
C TYR A 433 1.24 11.35 27.95
N GLY A 434 0.73 10.82 29.05
CA GLY A 434 0.43 9.39 29.12
C GLY A 434 -0.30 9.01 30.38
N ARG A 435 -0.45 7.71 30.59
CA ARG A 435 -1.14 7.10 31.72
C ARG A 435 -0.18 6.71 32.83
N ASP A 436 -0.64 6.78 34.07
CA ASP A 436 0.09 6.23 35.20
C ASP A 436 0.23 4.70 35.07
N ARG A 437 1.39 4.19 35.46
CA ARG A 437 1.71 2.76 35.32
C ARG A 437 0.83 1.85 36.18
N VAL A 438 0.44 2.30 37.37
CA VAL A 438 -0.34 1.51 38.34
C VAL A 438 -1.83 1.84 38.21
N SER A 439 -2.14 3.10 37.92
CA SER A 439 -3.49 3.64 37.81
C SER A 439 -3.73 4.17 36.39
N PRO A 440 -3.93 3.32 35.36
CA PRO A 440 -4.03 3.75 33.97
C PRO A 440 -5.19 4.71 33.67
N GLU A 441 -6.17 4.83 34.57
CA GLU A 441 -7.21 5.86 34.55
C GLU A 441 -6.70 7.29 34.80
N VAL A 442 -5.54 7.43 35.43
CA VAL A 442 -4.86 8.71 35.70
C VAL A 442 -3.92 9.00 34.54
N ALA A 443 -4.01 10.21 33.98
CA ALA A 443 -3.13 10.69 32.93
C ALA A 443 -2.43 12.00 33.32
N GLY A 444 -1.21 12.20 32.82
CA GLY A 444 -0.38 13.35 33.16
C GLY A 444 0.83 13.51 32.27
N TYR A 445 1.60 14.58 32.52
CA TYR A 445 2.85 14.87 31.83
C TYR A 445 4.01 14.08 32.44
N PHE A 446 4.93 13.62 31.58
CA PHE A 446 6.18 12.98 31.97
C PHE A 446 7.37 13.78 31.41
N THR A 447 8.07 14.49 32.29
CA THR A 447 9.29 15.23 31.96
C THR A 447 10.49 14.33 31.68
N VAL A 448 10.36 13.04 32.00
CA VAL A 448 11.28 11.97 31.61
C VAL A 448 10.46 10.93 30.85
N PRO A 449 10.36 11.07 29.51
CA PRO A 449 9.61 10.13 28.68
C PRO A 449 10.19 8.72 28.71
N THR A 450 9.34 7.70 28.54
CA THR A 450 9.75 6.29 28.65
C THR A 450 9.39 5.44 27.42
N PRO A 451 9.80 5.83 26.20
CA PRO A 451 9.47 5.07 25.00
C PRO A 451 10.01 3.63 25.06
N GLY A 452 9.11 2.67 24.87
CA GLY A 452 9.33 1.23 24.97
C GLY A 452 9.35 0.68 26.40
N ALA A 453 8.97 1.46 27.41
CA ALA A 453 9.12 1.09 28.81
C ALA A 453 7.96 1.62 29.69
N PRO A 454 7.76 1.06 30.91
CA PRO A 454 6.73 1.55 31.81
C PRO A 454 6.99 2.98 32.32
N ASN A 455 5.95 3.82 32.24
CA ASN A 455 5.90 5.14 32.86
C ASN A 455 6.15 5.11 34.38
N SER A 456 6.49 6.27 34.97
CA SER A 456 6.60 6.44 36.43
C SER A 456 5.21 6.52 37.11
N THR A 457 5.15 6.29 38.43
CA THR A 457 3.89 6.23 39.20
C THR A 457 3.34 7.59 39.66
N ILE A 458 3.90 8.69 39.16
CA ILE A 458 3.41 10.06 39.31
C ILE A 458 3.98 10.84 38.14
N GLY A 459 3.15 11.19 37.15
CA GLY A 459 3.52 12.22 36.18
C GLY A 459 3.71 13.52 36.95
N ALA A 460 4.95 14.00 37.08
CA ALA A 460 5.21 15.32 37.64
C ALA A 460 4.58 16.33 36.68
N GLY A 461 3.30 16.63 36.91
CA GLY A 461 2.55 17.55 36.08
C GLY A 461 3.20 18.93 36.08
N PHE A 462 2.77 19.78 35.16
CA PHE A 462 3.05 21.20 35.26
C PHE A 462 2.11 21.83 36.28
N SER A 463 2.62 22.73 37.12
CA SER A 463 1.76 23.71 37.78
C SER A 463 0.97 24.46 36.69
N PRO A 464 -0.33 24.77 36.89
CA PRO A 464 -1.07 25.59 35.94
C PRO A 464 -0.32 26.90 35.69
N LYS A 465 -0.46 27.42 34.47
CA LYS A 465 0.19 28.66 34.04
C LYS A 465 0.04 29.75 35.11
N VAL A 466 1.14 30.42 35.41
CA VAL A 466 1.10 31.62 36.24
C VAL A 466 0.49 32.75 35.41
N GLU A 467 -0.62 33.28 35.90
CA GLU A 467 -1.27 34.47 35.38
C GLU A 467 -0.68 35.72 36.03
N PHE A 468 -0.74 36.82 35.29
CA PHE A 468 -0.17 38.10 35.68
C PHE A 468 -1.28 39.16 35.59
N SER A 469 -1.33 40.08 36.56
CA SER A 469 -2.28 41.20 36.52
C SER A 469 -2.02 42.16 35.35
N ARG A 470 -0.90 42.00 34.66
CA ARG A 470 -0.49 42.82 33.53
C ARG A 470 0.35 42.01 32.54
N ASN A 471 0.10 42.21 31.24
CA ASN A 471 0.93 41.65 30.18
C ASN A 471 2.35 42.24 30.20
N GLY A 472 3.36 41.47 29.80
CA GLY A 472 4.76 41.91 29.75
C GLY A 472 5.02 43.00 28.70
N GLY A 473 6.00 43.87 28.96
CA GLY A 473 6.39 44.97 28.07
C GLY A 473 7.42 45.92 28.70
N THR A 474 7.72 47.01 27.99
CA THR A 474 8.59 48.08 28.52
C THR A 474 7.76 49.07 29.33
N PHE A 475 8.14 49.32 30.57
CA PHE A 475 7.43 50.24 31.47
C PHE A 475 8.36 51.37 31.92
N THR A 476 7.86 52.61 31.87
CA THR A 476 8.58 53.82 32.29
C THR A 476 8.23 54.26 33.71
N SER A 477 7.31 53.56 34.38
CA SER A 477 6.91 53.82 35.77
C SER A 477 6.70 52.50 36.52
N PRO A 478 7.08 52.41 37.80
CA PRO A 478 6.85 51.23 38.61
C PRO A 478 5.35 51.02 38.86
N PHE A 479 4.94 49.76 39.01
CA PHE A 479 3.55 49.37 39.26
C PHE A 479 3.51 48.09 40.12
N PRO A 480 2.42 47.85 40.86
CA PRO A 480 2.21 46.56 41.52
C PRO A 480 1.88 45.48 40.49
N LEU A 481 2.61 44.37 40.52
CA LEU A 481 2.37 43.20 39.69
C LEU A 481 1.88 42.07 40.61
N GLU A 482 0.73 41.50 40.28
CA GLU A 482 0.17 40.35 40.98
C GLU A 482 0.28 39.12 40.08
N LEU A 483 0.70 38.02 40.67
CA LEU A 483 0.81 36.71 40.04
C LEU A 483 -0.16 35.76 40.74
N TRP A 484 -0.83 34.90 39.99
CA TRP A 484 -1.65 33.82 40.57
C TRP A 484 -1.63 32.60 39.67
N THR A 485 -2.05 31.47 40.21
CA THR A 485 -2.29 30.24 39.46
C THR A 485 -3.56 29.60 40.00
N SER A 486 -4.27 28.84 39.17
CA SER A 486 -5.49 28.15 39.57
C SER A 486 -5.22 27.01 40.56
N SER A 487 -3.96 26.62 40.74
CA SER A 487 -3.57 25.61 41.73
C SER A 487 -3.43 26.21 43.13
N THR A 488 -4.22 25.69 44.07
CA THR A 488 -4.18 26.11 45.48
C THR A 488 -2.98 25.58 46.26
N ASN A 489 -2.20 24.66 45.68
CA ASN A 489 -1.00 24.07 46.30
C ASN A 489 0.30 24.41 45.56
N ALA A 490 0.26 25.33 44.59
CA ALA A 490 1.43 25.72 43.82
C ALA A 490 2.23 26.84 44.50
N GLU A 491 3.56 26.74 44.42
CA GLU A 491 4.50 27.80 44.75
C GLU A 491 4.89 28.54 43.46
N ILE A 492 4.72 29.86 43.42
CA ILE A 492 5.18 30.68 42.30
C ILE A 492 6.58 31.20 42.64
N ARG A 493 7.56 31.00 41.75
CA ARG A 493 8.94 31.52 41.93
C ARG A 493 9.31 32.47 40.81
N PHE A 494 10.11 33.50 41.11
CA PHE A 494 10.47 34.54 40.15
C PHE A 494 11.93 34.99 40.26
N THR A 495 12.42 35.59 39.17
CA THR A 495 13.72 36.27 39.07
C THR A 495 13.47 37.69 38.57
N LEU A 496 14.37 38.62 38.88
CA LEU A 496 14.29 40.02 38.42
C LEU A 496 15.36 40.37 37.38
N ASP A 497 16.27 39.43 37.09
CA ASP A 497 17.41 39.59 36.20
C ASP A 497 17.19 38.94 34.82
N GLY A 498 16.03 38.31 34.60
CA GLY A 498 15.68 37.63 33.35
C GLY A 498 16.18 36.19 33.24
N SER A 499 16.83 35.63 34.28
CA SER A 499 17.16 34.20 34.33
C SER A 499 15.91 33.34 34.56
N ALA A 500 15.93 32.06 34.13
CA ALA A 500 14.83 31.14 34.42
C ALA A 500 14.74 30.87 35.94
N PRO A 501 13.55 30.94 36.57
CA PRO A 501 13.39 30.61 37.98
C PRO A 501 13.77 29.15 38.29
N ALA A 502 14.39 28.92 39.45
CA ALA A 502 14.73 27.61 40.01
C ALA A 502 14.13 27.45 41.41
N ASP A 503 14.24 26.27 42.02
CA ASP A 503 13.75 25.99 43.38
C ASP A 503 14.37 26.89 44.45
N THR A 504 15.54 27.47 44.15
CA THR A 504 16.22 28.43 45.03
C THR A 504 15.86 29.89 44.75
N SER A 505 15.07 30.18 43.71
CA SER A 505 14.62 31.53 43.39
C SER A 505 13.60 32.06 44.40
N SER A 506 13.44 33.38 44.43
CA SER A 506 12.49 34.06 45.32
C SER A 506 11.08 33.52 45.16
N LEU A 507 10.47 33.16 46.29
CA LEU A 507 9.08 32.75 46.36
C LEU A 507 8.18 33.98 46.28
N TYR A 508 7.21 33.95 45.37
CA TYR A 508 6.12 34.90 45.28
C TYR A 508 5.01 34.45 46.24
N GLY A 509 4.65 35.32 47.18
CA GLY A 509 3.70 35.00 48.26
C GLY A 509 3.00 36.23 48.80
#